data_AF-A0A7W1YSD3-F1
#
_entry.id   AF-A0A7W1YSD3-F1
#
_cell.length_a   1.000
_cell.length_b   1.000
_cell.length_c   1.000
_cell.angle_alpha   90.00
_cell.angle_beta   90.00
_cell.angle_gamma   90.00
#
_symmetry.space_group_name_H-M   'P 1'
#
loop_
_entity.id
_entity.type
_entity.pdbx_description
1 polymer ?
#
loop_
_entity_poly.entity_id
_entity_poly.type
_entity_poly.pdbx_seq_one_letter_code
_entity_poly.pdbx_strand_id
1 'polypeptide(L)'
;MAVLNLTEERRMAFASLARDLETIFGERFVALVAYGPRASAAFAASITVADLADAARRADAWRAANLAVPLFVTPDEFGRSLDAFPVEYGAILRSHRVIAGTPPFEGASVADGDLRRALEVLA
;
A
#
# COMPACT_ATOMS: atom_id res chain seq x y z
N MET A 1 9.29 -5.63 17.41
CA MET A 1 8.47 -5.19 16.26
C MET A 1 7.02 -5.17 16.70
N ALA A 2 6.38 -4.00 16.70
CA ALA A 2 4.95 -3.91 16.98
C ALA A 2 4.20 -4.53 15.81
N VAL A 3 3.48 -5.62 16.09
CA VAL A 3 2.64 -6.27 15.09
C VAL A 3 1.42 -5.40 14.86
N LEU A 4 1.18 -4.97 13.63
CA LEU A 4 -0.06 -4.27 13.28
C LEU A 4 -1.25 -5.22 13.57
N ASN A 5 -1.98 -4.91 14.65
CA ASN A 5 -3.13 -5.66 15.11
C ASN A 5 -4.40 -5.03 14.55
N LEU A 6 -4.97 -5.66 13.53
CA LEU A 6 -6.24 -5.27 12.94
C LEU A 6 -7.38 -6.01 13.66
N THR A 7 -8.41 -5.26 14.06
CA THR A 7 -9.68 -5.81 14.54
C THR A 7 -10.36 -6.61 13.43
N GLU A 8 -11.29 -7.49 13.78
CA GLU A 8 -11.98 -8.33 12.77
C GLU A 8 -12.77 -7.48 11.78
N GLU A 9 -13.51 -6.48 12.27
CA GLU A 9 -14.18 -5.48 11.45
C GLU A 9 -13.22 -4.84 10.44
N ARG A 10 -11.99 -4.53 10.88
CA ARG A 10 -10.99 -3.91 10.03
C ARG A 10 -10.46 -4.86 8.96
N ARG A 11 -10.25 -6.13 9.32
CA ARG A 11 -9.84 -7.17 8.36
C ARG A 11 -10.89 -7.37 7.29
N MET A 12 -12.17 -7.38 7.68
CA MET A 12 -13.29 -7.49 6.73
C MET A 12 -13.38 -6.29 5.79
N ALA A 13 -13.17 -5.07 6.30
CA ALA A 13 -13.10 -3.87 5.46
C ALA A 13 -11.95 -3.95 4.44
N PHE A 14 -10.74 -4.33 4.87
CA PHE A 14 -9.60 -4.51 3.97
C PHE A 14 -9.81 -5.66 2.97
N ALA A 15 -10.45 -6.76 3.37
CA ALA A 15 -10.78 -7.85 2.47
C ALA A 15 -11.80 -7.42 1.40
N SER A 16 -12.74 -6.54 1.74
CA SER A 16 -13.65 -5.95 0.74
C SER A 16 -12.92 -5.03 -0.22
N LEU A 17 -11.99 -4.21 0.28
CA LEU A 17 -11.14 -3.38 -0.55
C LEU A 17 -10.28 -4.24 -1.49
N ALA A 18 -9.71 -5.35 -1.01
CA ALA A 18 -8.94 -6.29 -1.84
C ALA A 18 -9.77 -6.81 -3.03
N ARG A 19 -11.02 -7.23 -2.79
CA ARG A 19 -11.92 -7.68 -3.86
C ARG A 19 -12.23 -6.60 -4.90
N ASP A 20 -12.44 -5.36 -4.47
CA ASP A 20 -12.62 -4.24 -5.39
C ASP A 20 -11.37 -4.07 -6.27
N LEU A 21 -10.18 -4.16 -5.69
CA LEU A 21 -8.92 -4.00 -6.42
C LEU A 21 -8.59 -5.18 -7.34
N GLU A 22 -8.90 -6.42 -6.92
CA GLU A 22 -8.82 -7.61 -7.78
C GLU A 22 -9.74 -7.46 -8.99
N THR A 23 -10.92 -6.84 -8.82
CA THR A 23 -11.83 -6.54 -9.93
C THR A 23 -11.27 -5.46 -10.85
N ILE A 24 -10.71 -4.38 -10.29
CA ILE A 24 -10.19 -3.24 -11.06
C ILE A 24 -8.95 -3.65 -11.85
N PHE A 25 -7.97 -4.29 -11.21
CA PHE A 25 -6.69 -4.61 -11.84
C PHE A 25 -6.72 -5.95 -12.60
N GLY A 26 -7.64 -6.85 -12.25
CA GLY A 26 -7.72 -8.19 -12.83
C GLY A 26 -6.44 -8.99 -12.60
N GLU A 27 -5.96 -9.66 -13.64
CA GLU A 27 -4.72 -10.45 -13.61
C GLU A 27 -3.46 -9.64 -13.27
N ARG A 28 -3.52 -8.30 -13.36
CA ARG A 28 -2.41 -7.42 -12.98
C ARG A 28 -2.33 -7.18 -11.48
N PHE A 29 -3.32 -7.57 -10.69
CA PHE A 29 -3.27 -7.41 -9.24
C PHE A 29 -2.12 -8.24 -8.66
N VAL A 30 -1.24 -7.60 -7.87
CA VAL A 30 -0.08 -8.26 -7.26
C VAL A 30 -0.32 -8.49 -5.77
N ALA A 31 -0.65 -7.43 -5.04
CA ALA A 31 -0.85 -7.51 -3.60
C ALA A 31 -1.62 -6.31 -3.02
N LEU A 32 -2.22 -6.52 -1.85
CA LEU A 32 -2.66 -5.46 -0.97
C LEU A 32 -2.06 -5.68 0.41
N VAL A 33 -1.44 -4.64 0.97
CA VAL A 33 -0.94 -4.64 2.34
C VAL A 33 -1.57 -3.52 3.14
N ALA A 34 -1.92 -3.79 4.39
CA ALA A 34 -2.25 -2.76 5.37
C ALA A 34 -0.98 -2.40 6.15
N TYR A 35 -0.67 -1.12 6.30
CA TYR A 35 0.47 -0.63 7.10
C TYR A 35 0.06 0.34 8.21
N GLY A 36 -1.26 0.44 8.44
CA GLY A 36 -1.85 1.21 9.52
C GLY A 36 -3.30 0.79 9.73
N PRO A 37 -3.99 1.34 10.75
CA PRO A 37 -5.39 1.00 11.03
C PRO A 37 -6.35 1.34 9.89
N ARG A 38 -5.96 2.24 8.98
CA ARG A 38 -6.75 2.70 7.83
C ARG A 38 -5.96 2.73 6.53
N ALA A 39 -4.64 2.65 6.60
CA ALA A 39 -3.72 2.89 5.51
C ALA A 39 -3.32 1.57 4.84
N SER A 40 -3.27 1.57 3.51
CA SER A 40 -2.89 0.40 2.71
C SER A 40 -2.15 0.80 1.44
N ALA A 41 -1.34 -0.12 0.93
CA ALA A 41 -0.66 0.00 -0.35
C ALA A 41 -1.08 -1.17 -1.23
N ALA A 42 -1.47 -0.85 -2.46
CA ALA A 42 -1.91 -1.77 -3.49
C ALA A 42 -0.88 -1.81 -4.61
N PHE A 43 -0.45 -3.02 -4.93
CA PHE A 43 0.52 -3.29 -5.98
C PHE A 43 -0.19 -3.91 -7.17
N ALA A 44 0.08 -3.38 -8.36
CA ALA A 44 -0.35 -3.96 -9.62
C ALA A 44 0.79 -3.94 -10.64
N ALA A 45 0.85 -4.92 -11.53
CA ALA A 45 1.90 -5.04 -12.55
C ALA A 45 1.93 -3.84 -13.50
N SER A 46 0.77 -3.24 -13.76
CA SER A 46 0.65 -1.94 -14.41
C SER A 46 -0.60 -1.23 -13.91
N ILE A 47 -0.57 0.10 -13.91
CA ILE A 47 -1.66 0.97 -13.48
C ILE A 47 -1.96 1.96 -14.61
N THR A 48 -3.22 2.03 -15.03
CA THR A 48 -3.69 2.92 -16.09
C THR A 48 -4.57 4.02 -15.52
N VAL A 49 -4.82 5.07 -16.31
CA VAL A 49 -5.75 6.15 -15.95
C VAL A 49 -7.18 5.61 -15.74
N ALA A 50 -7.58 4.60 -16.52
CA ALA A 50 -8.89 3.96 -16.34
C ALA A 50 -8.99 3.26 -14.98
N ASP A 51 -7.95 2.54 -14.55
CA ASP A 51 -7.93 1.90 -13.24
C ASP A 51 -8.07 2.93 -12.11
N LEU A 52 -7.37 4.06 -12.24
CA LEU A 52 -7.46 5.15 -11.26
C LEU A 52 -8.85 5.80 -11.25
N ALA A 53 -9.48 5.96 -12.41
CA ALA A 53 -10.86 6.45 -12.49
C ALA A 53 -11.84 5.47 -11.85
N ASP A 54 -11.61 4.16 -12.01
CA ASP A 54 -12.44 3.11 -11.42
C ASP A 54 -12.28 3.05 -9.90
N ALA A 55 -11.04 3.16 -9.41
CA ALA A 55 -10.72 3.30 -8.00
C ALA A 55 -11.35 4.58 -7.40
N ALA A 56 -11.28 5.70 -8.12
CA ALA A 56 -11.87 6.96 -7.66
C ALA A 56 -13.39 6.84 -7.45
N ARG A 57 -14.10 6.09 -8.30
CA ARG A 57 -15.54 5.82 -8.12
C ARG A 57 -15.86 4.96 -6.89
N ARG A 58 -14.88 4.21 -6.36
CA ARG A 58 -15.01 3.41 -5.14
C ARG A 58 -14.54 4.14 -3.88
N ALA A 59 -13.82 5.25 -4.02
CA ALA A 59 -13.16 5.94 -2.92
C ALA A 59 -14.12 6.32 -1.77
N ASP A 60 -15.33 6.77 -2.08
CA ASP A 60 -16.31 7.14 -1.05
C ASP A 60 -16.83 5.93 -0.27
N ALA A 61 -17.00 4.78 -0.92
CA ALA A 61 -17.36 3.54 -0.24
C ALA A 61 -16.25 3.08 0.71
N TRP A 62 -14.98 3.18 0.29
CA TRP A 62 -13.84 2.86 1.15
C TRP A 62 -13.73 3.81 2.35
N ARG A 63 -13.97 5.11 2.13
CA ARG A 63 -14.00 6.11 3.21
C ARG A 63 -15.15 5.85 4.18
N ALA A 64 -16.33 5.48 3.69
CA ALA A 64 -17.47 5.09 4.51
C ALA A 64 -17.18 3.84 5.35
N ALA A 65 -16.37 2.89 4.83
CA ALA A 65 -15.81 1.77 5.57
C ALA A 65 -14.61 2.15 6.47
N ASN A 66 -14.39 3.46 6.68
CA ASN A 66 -13.33 4.02 7.51
C ASN A 66 -11.91 3.68 7.04
N LEU A 67 -11.71 3.39 5.75
CA LEU A 67 -10.39 3.17 5.14
C LEU A 67 -9.91 4.45 4.44
N ALA A 68 -8.59 4.60 4.34
CA ALA A 68 -7.99 5.56 3.42
C ALA A 68 -7.98 4.98 2.00
N VAL A 69 -7.95 5.85 0.98
CA VAL A 69 -7.66 5.40 -0.39
C VAL A 69 -6.26 4.79 -0.41
N PRO A 70 -6.06 3.59 -1.03
CA PRO A 70 -4.75 2.96 -1.07
C PRO A 70 -3.70 3.81 -1.79
N LEU A 71 -2.45 3.69 -1.36
CA LEU A 71 -1.31 4.04 -2.22
C LEU A 71 -1.26 3.03 -3.37
N PHE A 72 -1.36 3.51 -4.61
CA PHE A 72 -1.21 2.68 -5.81
C PHE A 72 0.19 2.81 -6.35
N VAL A 73 0.88 1.68 -6.54
CA VAL A 73 2.27 1.67 -6.99
C VAL A 73 2.56 0.37 -7.74
N THR A 74 3.39 0.41 -8.77
CA THR A 74 3.88 -0.83 -9.40
C THR A 74 5.08 -1.40 -8.63
N PRO A 75 5.37 -2.71 -8.72
CA PRO A 75 6.57 -3.28 -8.11
C PRO A 75 7.88 -2.59 -8.52
N ASP A 76 7.97 -2.21 -9.79
CA ASP A 76 9.14 -1.54 -10.34
C ASP A 76 9.27 -0.08 -9.84
N GLU A 77 8.17 0.67 -9.78
CA GLU A 77 8.18 2.01 -9.15
C GLU A 77 8.56 1.93 -7.68
N PHE A 78 8.01 0.98 -6.92
CA PHE A 78 8.35 0.77 -5.52
C PHE A 78 9.86 0.53 -5.34
N GLY A 79 10.44 -0.40 -6.10
CA GLY A 79 11.87 -0.71 -6.01
C GLY A 79 12.77 0.47 -6.36
N ARG A 80 12.40 1.25 -7.38
CA ARG A 80 13.20 2.41 -7.85
C ARG A 80 13.01 3.69 -7.04
N SER A 81 12.09 3.71 -6.08
CA SER A 81 11.77 4.91 -5.29
C SER A 81 11.99 4.76 -3.78
N LEU A 82 12.72 3.71 -3.36
CA LEU A 82 13.10 3.48 -1.96
C LEU A 82 13.97 4.60 -1.35
N ASP A 83 14.75 5.28 -2.19
CA ASP A 83 15.58 6.43 -1.84
C ASP A 83 14.78 7.76 -1.78
N ALA A 84 13.75 7.87 -2.63
CA ALA A 84 12.91 9.06 -2.74
C ALA A 84 11.82 9.12 -1.65
N PHE A 85 11.25 7.99 -1.25
CA PHE A 85 10.24 7.88 -0.19
C PHE A 85 10.68 6.96 0.97
N PRO A 86 11.86 7.20 1.57
CA PRO A 86 12.47 6.29 2.54
C PRO A 86 11.68 6.24 3.86
N VAL A 87 10.96 7.31 4.21
CA VAL A 87 10.14 7.37 5.43
C VAL A 87 8.90 6.49 5.26
N GLU A 88 8.17 6.68 4.17
CA GLU A 88 6.91 5.99 3.86
C GLU A 88 7.13 4.50 3.59
N TYR A 89 8.02 4.16 2.66
CA TYR A 89 8.30 2.74 2.35
C TYR A 89 9.00 2.05 3.50
N GLY A 90 9.86 2.75 4.24
CA GLY A 90 10.43 2.24 5.47
C GLY A 90 9.36 1.88 6.49
N ALA A 91 8.31 2.70 6.64
CA ALA A 91 7.20 2.39 7.54
C ALA A 91 6.41 1.15 7.08
N ILE A 92 6.12 1.04 5.78
CA ILE A 92 5.44 -0.12 5.18
C ILE A 92 6.26 -1.41 5.39
N LEU A 93 7.56 -1.38 5.06
CA LEU A 93 8.44 -2.53 5.23
C LEU A 93 8.55 -2.97 6.69
N ARG A 94 8.68 -2.02 7.63
CA ARG A 94 8.80 -2.31 9.07
C ARG A 94 7.52 -2.87 9.70
N SER A 95 6.36 -2.41 9.25
CA SER A 95 5.08 -2.74 9.88
C SER A 95 3.96 -2.81 8.85
N HIS A 96 3.72 -4.02 8.34
CA HIS A 96 2.57 -4.29 7.48
C HIS A 96 1.90 -5.62 7.83
N ARG A 97 0.68 -5.78 7.31
CA ARG A 97 -0.05 -7.04 7.19
C ARG A 97 -0.44 -7.24 5.75
N VAL A 98 -0.08 -8.38 5.19
CA VAL A 98 -0.56 -8.79 3.87
C VAL A 98 -2.05 -9.13 4.00
N ILE A 99 -2.87 -8.49 3.16
CA ILE A 99 -4.30 -8.74 3.07
C ILE A 99 -4.58 -9.74 1.94
N ALA A 100 -3.94 -9.55 0.79
CA ALA A 100 -4.06 -10.42 -0.37
C ALA A 100 -2.76 -10.37 -1.20
N GLY A 101 -2.49 -11.46 -1.93
CA GLY A 101 -1.35 -11.56 -2.85
C GLY A 101 0.02 -11.67 -2.18
N THR A 102 1.07 -11.37 -2.94
CA THR A 102 2.47 -11.40 -2.46
C THR A 102 3.14 -10.07 -2.79
N PRO A 103 3.44 -9.22 -1.78
CA PRO A 103 4.02 -7.91 -2.03
C PRO A 103 5.48 -8.02 -2.52
N PRO A 104 5.96 -7.05 -3.33
CA PRO A 104 7.30 -7.07 -3.90
C PRO A 104 8.37 -6.58 -2.89
N PHE A 105 8.37 -7.18 -1.70
CA PHE A 105 9.27 -6.77 -0.60
C PHE A 105 10.56 -7.59 -0.53
N GLU A 106 10.67 -8.67 -1.29
CA GLU A 106 11.88 -9.47 -1.33
C GLU A 106 13.07 -8.62 -1.80
N GLY A 107 14.13 -8.57 -0.99
CA GLY A 107 15.32 -7.75 -1.25
C GLY A 107 15.13 -6.24 -1.07
N ALA A 108 13.92 -5.75 -0.74
CA ALA A 108 13.68 -4.33 -0.55
C ALA A 108 14.14 -3.85 0.83
N SER A 109 14.98 -2.81 0.83
CA SER A 109 15.42 -2.14 2.06
C SER A 109 15.66 -0.65 1.81
N VAL A 110 15.26 0.18 2.76
CA VAL A 110 15.60 1.60 2.76
C VAL A 110 16.98 1.79 3.37
N ALA A 111 17.86 2.53 2.69
CA ALA A 111 19.19 2.85 3.21
C ALA A 111 19.10 3.91 4.32
N ASP A 112 19.84 3.73 5.41
CA ASP A 112 19.87 4.66 6.55
C ASP A 112 20.24 6.09 6.14
N GLY A 113 21.12 6.23 5.14
CA GLY A 113 21.52 7.52 4.59
C GLY A 113 20.36 8.29 3.94
N ASP A 114 19.49 7.60 3.21
CA ASP A 114 18.34 8.21 2.56
C ASP A 114 17.26 8.56 3.59
N LEU A 115 17.02 7.67 4.55
CA LEU A 115 16.12 7.94 5.67
C LEU A 115 16.55 9.17 6.47
N ARG A 116 17.85 9.28 6.79
CA ARG A 116 18.39 10.44 7.50
C ARG A 116 18.16 11.73 6.71
N ARG A 117 18.53 11.76 5.43
CA ARG A 117 18.37 12.94 4.57
C ARG A 117 16.91 13.38 4.48
N ALA A 118 15.99 12.43 4.34
CA ALA A 118 14.56 12.73 4.29
C ALA A 118 14.04 13.33 5.60
N LEU A 119 14.55 12.91 6.75
CA LEU A 119 14.17 13.49 8.04
C LEU A 119 14.79 14.87 8.29
N GLU A 120 15.99 15.15 7.77
CA GLU A 120 16.67 16.44 7.91
C GLU A 120 15.92 17.59 7.21
N VAL A 121 15.16 17.30 6.14
CA VAL A 121 14.37 18.31 5.39
C VAL A 121 12.95 18.50 5.92
N LEU A 122 12.49 17.65 6.83
CA LEU A 122 11.17 17.75 7.48
C LEU A 122 11.19 18.61 8.75
N ALA A 123 12.36 19.15 9.12
CA ALA A 123 12.61 19.94 10.33
C ALA A 123 12.28 21.43 10.16
#